data_AF-A0A926TEG3-F1
#
_entry.id   AF-A0A926TEG3-F1
#
_cell.length_a   1.000
_cell.length_b   1.000
_cell.length_c   1.000
_cell.angle_alpha   90.00
_cell.angle_beta   90.00
_cell.angle_gamma   90.00
#
_symmetry.space_group_name_H-M   'P 1'
#
loop_
_entity.id
_entity.type
_entity.pdbx_description
1 polymer ?
#
loop_
_entity_poly.entity_id
_entity_poly.type
_entity_poly.pdbx_seq_one_letter_code
_entity_poly.pdbx_strand_id
1 'polypeptide(L)'
;FLYELLNERPAGDQENNFGLLRVDGSPKPAFTALKNLIALLQDAGTPIQPGTLSYSLSGDLAHVHHTLLQKSNGRFYLVLWQEISCFDVQQRTDVATIDRPLTLTLNTAVAQATGYYPISSTAPAWQSSNPRQLPISVPDHPLVIELSAGT
;
A
#
# COMPACT_ATOMS: atom_id res chain seq x y z
N PHE A 1 13.25 -11.29 -5.25
CA PHE A 1 14.17 -10.41 -6.00
C PHE A 1 13.36 -9.61 -7.00
N LEU A 2 13.66 -8.31 -7.15
CA LEU A 2 13.02 -7.43 -8.14
C LEU A 2 14.00 -7.21 -9.30
N TYR A 3 13.53 -7.34 -10.54
CA TYR A 3 14.29 -7.05 -11.76
C TYR A 3 13.81 -5.70 -12.32
N GLU A 4 14.59 -4.63 -12.30
CA GLU A 4 15.95 -4.51 -11.76
C GLU A 4 16.13 -3.20 -10.98
N LEU A 5 17.33 -2.97 -10.43
CA LEU A 5 17.57 -1.76 -9.64
C LEU A 5 17.69 -0.50 -10.49
N LEU A 6 18.39 -0.56 -11.62
CA LEU A 6 18.77 0.59 -12.44
C LEU A 6 18.50 0.26 -13.91
N ASN A 7 17.88 1.18 -14.67
CA ASN A 7 17.82 1.05 -16.12
C ASN A 7 19.26 0.92 -16.68
N GLU A 8 19.50 -0.06 -17.55
CA GLU A 8 20.85 -0.29 -18.09
C GLU A 8 21.36 0.87 -18.98
N ARG A 9 20.52 1.41 -19.87
CA ARG A 9 20.88 2.44 -20.87
C ARG A 9 19.69 3.35 -21.20
N PRO A 10 19.91 4.54 -21.79
CA PRO A 10 18.81 5.43 -22.18
C PRO A 10 18.23 4.99 -23.53
N ALA A 11 17.60 3.82 -23.55
CA ALA A 11 16.99 3.23 -24.74
C ALA A 11 15.47 3.06 -24.55
N GLY A 12 14.72 3.08 -25.65
CA GLY A 12 13.25 3.01 -25.66
C GLY A 12 12.68 1.59 -25.68
N ASP A 13 13.53 0.57 -25.60
CA ASP A 13 13.10 -0.82 -25.48
C ASP A 13 12.74 -1.19 -24.03
N GLN A 14 12.03 -2.29 -23.86
CA GLN A 14 11.49 -2.71 -22.58
C GLN A 14 12.58 -3.06 -21.56
N GLU A 15 13.64 -3.76 -21.99
CA GLU A 15 14.71 -4.24 -21.11
C GLU A 15 15.39 -3.07 -20.39
N ASN A 16 15.62 -1.98 -21.12
CA ASN A 16 16.24 -0.77 -20.58
C ASN A 16 15.31 0.09 -19.70
N ASN A 17 14.10 -0.39 -19.36
CA ASN A 17 13.11 0.37 -18.61
C ASN A 17 12.50 -0.37 -17.41
N PHE A 18 13.04 -1.52 -17.02
CA PHE A 18 12.63 -2.26 -15.81
C PHE A 18 13.16 -1.68 -14.50
N GLY A 19 14.20 -0.85 -14.54
CA GLY A 19 14.85 -0.31 -13.35
C GLY A 19 13.91 0.46 -12.42
N LEU A 20 14.16 0.40 -11.11
CA LEU A 20 13.57 1.35 -10.15
C LEU A 20 14.18 2.75 -10.31
N LEU A 21 15.45 2.81 -10.70
CA LEU A 21 16.21 4.04 -10.94
C LEU A 21 16.42 4.22 -12.45
N ARG A 22 16.49 5.47 -12.92
CA ARG A 22 16.97 5.78 -14.28
C ARG A 22 18.48 5.59 -14.37
N VAL A 23 19.02 5.57 -15.58
CA VAL A 23 20.46 5.36 -15.85
C VAL A 23 21.38 6.30 -15.05
N ASP A 24 20.94 7.54 -14.81
CA ASP A 24 21.66 8.54 -14.03
C ASP A 24 21.53 8.39 -12.49
N GLY A 25 20.85 7.33 -12.04
CA GLY A 25 20.55 7.06 -10.63
C GLY A 25 19.35 7.83 -10.07
N SER A 26 18.69 8.68 -10.86
CA SER A 26 17.50 9.39 -10.39
C SER A 26 16.32 8.43 -10.18
N PRO A 27 15.51 8.61 -9.11
CA PRO A 27 14.43 7.68 -8.81
C PRO A 27 13.26 7.79 -9.78
N LYS A 28 12.71 6.64 -10.19
CA LYS A 28 11.39 6.54 -10.83
C LYS A 28 10.30 6.42 -9.75
N PRO A 29 9.03 6.69 -10.05
CA PRO A 29 7.94 6.57 -9.06
C PRO A 29 7.90 5.23 -8.33
N ALA A 30 8.18 4.12 -9.02
CA ALA A 30 8.26 2.79 -8.42
C ALA A 30 9.31 2.67 -7.30
N PHE A 31 10.46 3.35 -7.42
CA PHE A 31 11.47 3.36 -6.36
C PHE A 31 10.92 4.00 -5.08
N THR A 32 10.29 5.17 -5.21
CA THR A 32 9.71 5.90 -4.09
C THR A 32 8.59 5.09 -3.44
N ALA A 33 7.69 4.51 -4.25
CA ALA A 33 6.61 3.66 -3.76
C ALA A 33 7.13 2.48 -2.94
N LEU A 34 8.12 1.75 -3.47
CA LEU A 34 8.70 0.60 -2.79
C LEU A 34 9.48 1.00 -1.52
N LYS A 35 10.28 2.06 -1.60
CA LYS A 35 11.01 2.60 -0.43
C LYS A 35 10.05 2.96 0.70
N ASN A 36 8.97 3.66 0.39
CA ASN A 36 7.98 4.08 1.39
C ASN A 36 7.21 2.89 1.96
N LEU A 37 6.84 1.92 1.13
CA LEU A 37 6.17 0.70 1.58
C LEU A 37 7.06 -0.09 2.54
N ILE A 38 8.34 -0.26 2.20
CA ILE A 38 9.33 -0.88 3.09
C ILE A 38 9.47 -0.07 4.38
N ALA A 39 9.63 1.25 4.32
CA ALA A 39 9.77 2.08 5.51
C ALA A 39 8.56 1.98 6.46
N LEU A 40 7.35 1.89 5.90
CA LEU A 40 6.12 1.73 6.67
C LEU A 40 5.96 0.32 7.24
N LEU A 41 6.36 -0.73 6.52
CA LEU A 41 6.09 -2.12 6.89
C LEU A 41 7.26 -2.86 7.52
N GLN A 42 8.48 -2.33 7.44
CA GLN A 42 9.66 -2.94 8.05
C GLN A 42 9.42 -3.19 9.55
N ASP A 43 9.86 -4.36 10.00
CA ASP A 43 9.79 -4.78 11.38
C ASP A 43 11.13 -5.41 11.77
N ALA A 44 11.83 -4.75 12.70
CA ALA A 44 13.16 -5.15 13.16
C ALA A 44 13.13 -5.77 14.56
N GLY A 45 11.95 -5.97 15.14
CA GLY A 45 11.83 -6.62 16.44
C GLY A 45 11.92 -8.14 16.38
N THR A 46 11.82 -8.77 17.55
CA THR A 46 11.81 -10.23 17.65
C THR A 46 10.61 -10.80 16.88
N PRO A 47 10.80 -11.83 16.04
CA PRO A 47 9.70 -12.48 15.35
C PRO A 47 8.60 -12.92 16.32
N ILE A 48 7.36 -12.63 15.95
CA ILE A 48 6.17 -13.04 16.70
C ILE A 48 5.34 -14.01 15.85
N GLN A 49 4.46 -14.76 16.51
CA GLN A 49 3.31 -15.34 15.83
C GLN A 49 2.25 -14.24 15.71
N PRO A 50 1.87 -13.80 14.49
CA PRO A 50 0.84 -12.78 14.35
C PRO A 50 -0.49 -13.27 14.93
N GLY A 51 -1.13 -12.41 15.71
CA GLY A 51 -2.50 -12.61 16.17
C GLY A 51 -3.52 -12.28 15.08
N THR A 52 -4.78 -12.22 15.50
CA THR A 52 -5.91 -11.91 14.61
C THR A 52 -6.52 -10.56 14.97
N LEU A 53 -6.97 -9.82 13.96
CA LEU A 53 -7.82 -8.63 14.11
C LEU A 53 -9.18 -8.92 13.45
N SER A 54 -10.27 -8.74 14.18
CA SER A 54 -11.61 -8.91 13.60
C SER A 54 -12.07 -7.62 12.94
N TYR A 55 -12.29 -7.67 11.63
CA TYR A 55 -12.81 -6.57 10.82
C TYR A 55 -13.62 -7.11 9.64
N SER A 56 -14.39 -6.23 8.98
CA SER A 56 -15.06 -6.53 7.72
C SER A 56 -14.98 -5.33 6.78
N LEU A 57 -15.02 -5.61 5.47
CA LEU A 57 -15.15 -4.62 4.41
C LEU A 57 -16.54 -4.74 3.81
N SER A 58 -17.20 -3.62 3.57
CA SER A 58 -18.49 -3.56 2.87
C SER A 58 -18.46 -2.53 1.74
N GLY A 59 -19.30 -2.76 0.74
CA GLY A 59 -19.29 -2.06 -0.55
C GLY A 59 -19.17 -3.05 -1.71
N ASP A 60 -18.75 -2.57 -2.87
CA ASP A 60 -18.39 -3.45 -3.99
C ASP A 60 -16.97 -3.98 -3.78
N LEU A 61 -16.80 -5.28 -3.52
CA LEU A 61 -15.48 -5.87 -3.27
C LEU A 61 -14.82 -6.45 -4.52
N ALA A 62 -15.39 -6.24 -5.72
CA ALA A 62 -14.79 -6.75 -6.95
C ALA A 62 -13.36 -6.22 -7.11
N HIS A 63 -12.42 -7.13 -7.39
CA HIS A 63 -10.99 -6.84 -7.56
C HIS A 63 -10.30 -6.24 -6.33
N VAL A 64 -10.95 -6.16 -5.17
CA VAL A 64 -10.31 -5.66 -3.94
C VAL A 64 -9.53 -6.79 -3.31
N HIS A 65 -8.23 -6.53 -3.10
CA HIS A 65 -7.35 -7.41 -2.35
C HIS A 65 -6.91 -6.74 -1.06
N HIS A 66 -6.60 -7.58 -0.07
CA HIS A 66 -6.10 -7.09 1.20
C HIS A 66 -5.14 -8.08 1.85
N THR A 67 -4.29 -7.57 2.73
CA THR A 67 -3.39 -8.37 3.56
C THR A 67 -3.30 -7.72 4.94
N LEU A 68 -3.56 -8.51 5.98
CA LEU A 68 -3.37 -8.10 7.36
C LEU A 68 -2.01 -8.57 7.86
N LEU A 69 -1.21 -7.64 8.36
CA LEU A 69 0.09 -7.88 8.97
C LEU A 69 0.06 -7.44 10.44
N GLN A 70 0.91 -8.02 11.28
CA GLN A 70 1.16 -7.55 12.64
C GLN A 70 2.66 -7.40 12.86
N LYS A 71 3.09 -6.24 13.34
CA LYS A 71 4.48 -6.02 13.76
C LYS A 71 4.72 -6.56 15.17
N SER A 72 5.99 -6.77 15.52
CA SER A 72 6.43 -7.23 16.84
C SER A 72 6.00 -6.32 18.00
N ASN A 73 5.69 -5.04 17.70
CA ASN A 73 5.16 -4.07 18.66
C ASN A 73 3.64 -4.18 18.88
N GLY A 74 2.99 -5.18 18.28
CA GLY A 74 1.56 -5.47 18.43
C GLY A 74 0.65 -4.70 17.48
N ARG A 75 1.14 -3.69 16.75
CA ARG A 75 0.32 -2.91 15.79
C ARG A 75 -0.02 -3.75 14.57
N PHE A 76 -1.26 -3.62 14.12
CA PHE A 76 -1.72 -4.23 12.88
C PHE A 76 -1.56 -3.25 11.72
N TYR A 77 -1.28 -3.78 10.53
CA TYR A 77 -1.24 -3.03 9.28
C TYR A 77 -2.13 -3.75 8.28
N LEU A 78 -3.22 -3.11 7.87
CA LEU A 78 -4.09 -3.59 6.80
C LEU A 78 -3.67 -2.91 5.50
N VAL A 79 -3.17 -3.70 4.55
CA VAL A 79 -2.81 -3.23 3.21
C VAL A 79 -3.96 -3.60 2.27
N LEU A 80 -4.46 -2.64 1.47
CA LEU A 80 -5.53 -2.86 0.49
C LEU A 80 -5.15 -2.28 -0.88
N TRP A 81 -5.63 -2.89 -1.96
CA TRP A 81 -5.54 -2.36 -3.32
C TRP A 81 -6.63 -2.94 -4.22
N GLN A 82 -6.87 -2.30 -5.36
CA GLN A 82 -7.68 -2.82 -6.45
C GLN A 82 -6.80 -3.43 -7.54
N GLU A 83 -7.09 -4.66 -7.96
CA GLU A 83 -6.41 -5.33 -9.08
C GLU A 83 -7.12 -5.00 -10.41
N ILE A 84 -6.90 -3.78 -10.90
CA ILE A 84 -7.48 -3.25 -12.14
C ILE A 84 -6.38 -2.70 -13.06
N SER A 85 -6.65 -2.65 -14.38
CA SER A 85 -5.67 -2.13 -15.34
C SER A 85 -5.58 -0.61 -15.25
N CYS A 86 -4.39 -0.09 -14.97
CA CYS A 86 -4.05 1.33 -14.96
C CYS A 86 -3.14 1.75 -16.12
N PHE A 87 -2.89 0.84 -17.06
CA PHE A 87 -2.07 1.09 -18.25
C PHE A 87 -2.67 0.40 -19.48
N ASP A 88 -2.77 1.13 -20.58
CA ASP A 88 -3.12 0.55 -21.89
C ASP A 88 -1.83 0.09 -22.58
N VAL A 89 -1.64 -1.22 -22.66
CA VAL A 89 -0.45 -1.82 -23.27
C VAL A 89 -0.33 -1.58 -24.78
N GLN A 90 -1.46 -1.37 -25.48
CA GLN A 90 -1.48 -1.13 -26.92
C GLN A 90 -1.15 0.32 -27.24
N GLN A 91 -1.79 1.26 -26.52
CA GLN A 91 -1.57 2.70 -26.70
C GLN A 91 -0.32 3.20 -25.97
N ARG A 92 0.20 2.41 -25.02
CA ARG A 92 1.35 2.74 -24.15
C ARG A 92 1.11 4.01 -23.34
N THR A 93 -0.08 4.11 -22.76
CA THR A 93 -0.53 5.28 -22.00
C THR A 93 -1.15 4.86 -20.68
N ASP A 94 -0.99 5.70 -19.67
CA ASP A 94 -1.67 5.53 -18.39
C ASP A 94 -3.19 5.64 -18.56
N VAL A 95 -3.92 4.81 -17.82
CA VAL A 95 -5.38 4.83 -17.73
C VAL A 95 -5.74 5.33 -16.34
N ALA A 96 -6.51 6.41 -16.28
CA ALA A 96 -7.01 6.91 -15.00
C ALA A 96 -7.94 5.87 -14.35
N THR A 97 -7.63 5.50 -13.12
CA THR A 97 -8.44 4.63 -12.28
C THR A 97 -9.28 5.48 -11.31
N ILE A 98 -10.37 4.91 -10.82
CA ILE A 98 -11.20 5.53 -9.79
C ILE A 98 -11.04 4.71 -8.52
N ASP A 99 -10.67 5.39 -7.43
CA ASP A 99 -10.59 4.76 -6.13
C ASP A 99 -11.96 4.20 -5.71
N ARG A 100 -11.94 3.00 -5.15
CA ARG A 100 -13.16 2.30 -4.79
C ARG A 100 -13.61 2.66 -3.38
N PRO A 101 -14.79 3.27 -3.21
CA PRO A 101 -15.30 3.59 -1.90
C PRO A 101 -15.78 2.33 -1.20
N LEU A 102 -15.22 2.04 -0.03
CA LEU A 102 -15.61 0.95 0.87
C LEU A 102 -15.80 1.49 2.29
N THR A 103 -16.42 0.67 3.12
CA THR A 103 -16.45 0.88 4.58
C THR A 103 -15.69 -0.23 5.28
N LEU A 104 -14.64 0.13 6.02
CA LEU A 104 -13.93 -0.76 6.94
C LEU A 104 -14.62 -0.70 8.31
N THR A 105 -15.17 -1.82 8.75
CA THR A 105 -15.74 -1.99 10.09
C THR A 105 -14.77 -2.72 10.99
N LEU A 106 -14.42 -2.12 12.14
CA LEU A 106 -13.48 -2.65 13.12
C LEU A 106 -14.25 -3.27 14.29
N ASN A 107 -14.37 -4.60 14.26
CA ASN A 107 -15.08 -5.36 15.28
C ASN A 107 -14.23 -5.50 16.55
N THR A 108 -12.91 -5.61 16.38
CA THR A 108 -11.94 -5.40 17.47
C THR A 108 -11.74 -3.90 17.68
N ALA A 109 -11.82 -3.43 18.93
CA ALA A 109 -11.56 -2.03 19.25
C ALA A 109 -10.10 -1.66 18.97
N VAL A 110 -9.89 -0.54 18.28
CA VAL A 110 -8.58 0.08 18.08
C VAL A 110 -8.67 1.52 18.60
N ALA A 111 -7.57 2.06 19.15
CA ALA A 111 -7.55 3.44 19.61
C ALA A 111 -7.22 4.43 18.49
N GLN A 112 -6.48 4.00 17.47
CA GLN A 112 -6.11 4.85 16.36
C GLN A 112 -6.04 4.03 15.06
N ALA A 113 -6.62 4.59 14.00
CA ALA A 113 -6.34 4.21 12.62
C ALA A 113 -5.58 5.36 11.93
N THR A 114 -4.54 5.02 11.17
CA THR A 114 -3.77 5.98 10.38
C THR A 114 -3.58 5.44 8.97
N GLY A 115 -4.02 6.19 7.96
CA GLY A 115 -3.88 5.81 6.55
C GLY A 115 -2.66 6.44 5.90
N TYR A 116 -2.03 5.70 4.99
CA TYR A 116 -0.84 6.09 4.24
C TYR A 116 -0.98 5.68 2.77
N TYR A 117 -0.43 6.51 1.88
CA TYR A 117 -0.28 6.22 0.45
C TYR A 117 1.22 6.10 0.10
N PRO A 118 1.80 4.89 0.19
CA PRO A 118 3.23 4.69 -0.03
C PRO A 118 3.70 5.15 -1.40
N ILE A 119 2.81 5.18 -2.41
CA ILE A 119 3.11 5.67 -3.75
C ILE A 119 3.73 7.08 -3.75
N SER A 120 3.39 7.92 -2.77
CA SER A 120 3.83 9.30 -2.69
C SER A 120 4.58 9.65 -1.40
N SER A 121 4.19 9.11 -0.24
CA SER A 121 4.73 9.55 1.05
C SER A 121 4.65 8.49 2.15
N THR A 122 5.49 8.63 3.18
CA THR A 122 5.37 7.91 4.47
C THR A 122 4.63 8.73 5.53
N ALA A 123 4.24 9.97 5.23
CA ALA A 123 3.45 10.79 6.14
C ALA A 123 2.00 10.27 6.23
N PRO A 124 1.35 10.38 7.40
CA PRO A 124 -0.07 10.12 7.53
C PRO A 124 -0.88 10.95 6.53
N ALA A 125 -1.70 10.29 5.71
CA ALA A 125 -2.66 10.96 4.83
C ALA A 125 -3.93 11.35 5.60
N TRP A 126 -4.34 10.51 6.55
CA TRP A 126 -5.48 10.74 7.43
C TRP A 126 -5.35 9.92 8.72
N GLN A 127 -6.09 10.35 9.74
CA GLN A 127 -6.10 9.74 11.06
C GLN A 127 -7.52 9.74 11.63
N SER A 128 -7.86 8.68 12.37
CA SER A 128 -9.14 8.57 13.08
C SER A 128 -8.95 7.91 14.44
N SER A 129 -9.47 8.54 15.48
CA SER A 129 -9.36 8.07 16.87
C SER A 129 -10.60 7.28 17.29
N ASN A 130 -10.37 6.15 17.95
CA ASN A 130 -11.37 5.16 18.36
C ASN A 130 -12.39 4.78 17.25
N PRO A 131 -11.95 4.53 15.99
CA PRO A 131 -12.89 4.26 14.92
C PRO A 131 -13.56 2.91 15.08
N ARG A 132 -14.86 2.87 14.75
CA ARG A 132 -15.64 1.64 14.58
C ARG A 132 -15.98 1.35 13.12
N GLN A 133 -16.22 2.40 12.35
CA GLN A 133 -16.41 2.34 10.91
C GLN A 133 -15.59 3.44 10.27
N LEU A 134 -14.91 3.11 9.19
CA LEU A 134 -14.05 4.02 8.44
C LEU A 134 -14.46 3.97 6.97
N PRO A 135 -14.98 5.07 6.38
CA PRO A 135 -15.04 5.17 4.94
C PRO A 135 -13.59 5.24 4.42
N ILE A 136 -13.28 4.37 3.48
CA ILE A 136 -11.97 4.32 2.81
C ILE A 136 -12.16 4.31 1.31
N SER A 137 -11.22 4.93 0.59
CA SER A 137 -11.15 4.88 -0.86
C SER A 137 -9.93 4.04 -1.21
N VAL A 138 -10.15 2.83 -1.74
CA VAL A 138 -9.08 1.88 -2.06
C VAL A 138 -8.59 2.15 -3.49
N PRO A 139 -7.32 2.53 -3.70
CA PRO A 139 -6.78 2.81 -5.04
C PRO A 139 -6.33 1.52 -5.76
N ASP A 140 -5.84 1.65 -6.99
CA ASP A 140 -5.18 0.60 -7.78
C ASP A 140 -3.74 0.28 -7.34
N HIS A 141 -3.26 0.96 -6.31
CA HIS A 141 -1.98 0.77 -5.66
C HIS A 141 -2.18 0.51 -4.16
N PRO A 142 -1.13 0.16 -3.39
CA PRO A 142 -1.29 -0.06 -1.96
C PRO A 142 -1.80 1.18 -1.20
N LEU A 143 -2.87 0.99 -0.43
CA LEU A 143 -3.26 1.80 0.72
C LEU A 143 -2.84 1.03 1.98
N VAL A 144 -2.10 1.67 2.88
CA VAL A 144 -1.69 1.06 4.16
C VAL A 144 -2.46 1.73 5.29
N ILE A 145 -3.12 0.95 6.14
CA ILE A 145 -3.80 1.43 7.34
C ILE A 145 -3.12 0.82 8.57
N GLU A 146 -2.41 1.63 9.35
CA GLU A 146 -1.92 1.25 10.67
C GLU A 146 -3.07 1.30 11.68
N LEU A 147 -3.20 0.24 12.48
CA LEU A 147 -4.23 0.04 13.49
C LEU A 147 -3.57 -0.30 14.83
N SER A 148 -3.68 0.59 15.81
CA SER A 148 -3.10 0.41 17.15
C SER A 148 -4.17 0.24 18.22
N ALA A 149 -3.89 -0.63 19.20
CA ALA A 149 -4.74 -0.78 20.38
C ALA A 149 -4.65 0.45 21.29
N GLY A 150 -5.65 0.62 22.16
CA GLY A 150 -5.58 1.59 23.26
C GLY A 150 -4.52 1.18 24.27
N THR A 151 -3.80 2.17 24.79
CA THR A 151 -2.89 2.03 25.94
C THR A 151 -3.67 1.73 27.21
#